data_AF-A0A0J1DP29-F1
#
_entry.id   AF-A0A0J1DP29-F1
#
_cell.length_a   1.000
_cell.length_b   1.000
_cell.length_c   1.000
_cell.angle_alpha   90.00
_cell.angle_beta   90.00
_cell.angle_gamma   90.00
#
_symmetry.space_group_name_H-M   'P 1'
#
loop_
_entity.id
_entity.type
_entity.pdbx_description
1 polymer ?
#
loop_
_entity_poly.entity_id
_entity_poly.type
_entity_poly.pdbx_seq_one_letter_code
_entity_poly.pdbx_strand_id
1 'polypeptide(L)' 'MPRLTQVEFNTIRELLGPALANKVKFQAYTQQVQDPQLRQVFETMSAGCDQKAKQLLGFL' A
#
# COMPACT_ATOMS: atom_id res chain seq x y z
N MET A 1 6.90 -6.33 20.65
CA MET A 1 6.84 -6.83 19.27
C MET A 1 6.24 -8.23 19.29
N PRO A 2 5.20 -8.52 18.49
CA PRO A 2 4.68 -9.86 18.37
C PRO A 2 5.81 -10.82 17.95
N ARG A 3 5.88 -12.00 18.56
CA ARG A 3 6.79 -13.06 18.08
C ARG A 3 6.17 -13.68 16.84
N LEU A 4 6.48 -13.12 15.68
CA LEU A 4 6.04 -13.67 14.40
C LEU A 4 6.67 -15.05 14.21
N THR A 5 5.86 -16.01 13.75
CA THR A 5 6.37 -17.23 13.13
C THR A 5 7.04 -16.88 11.79
N GLN A 6 7.89 -17.79 11.29
CA GLN A 6 8.54 -17.60 9.99
C GLN A 6 7.51 -17.44 8.84
N VAL A 7 6.38 -18.14 8.93
CA VAL A 7 5.29 -18.06 7.94
C VAL A 7 4.62 -16.69 7.98
N GLU A 8 4.32 -16.16 9.16
CA GLU A 8 3.73 -14.83 9.30
C GLU A 8 4.70 -13.74 8.83
N PHE A 9 5.98 -13.85 9.18
CA PHE A 9 7.01 -12.92 8.71
C PHE A 9 7.12 -12.91 7.18
N ASN A 10 7.18 -14.08 6.55
CA ASN A 10 7.24 -14.19 5.09
C ASN A 10 5.96 -13.63 4.43
N THR A 11 4.80 -13.97 4.97
CA THR A 11 3.50 -13.43 4.50
C THR A 11 3.48 -11.90 4.56
N ILE A 12 3.94 -11.29 5.66
CA ILE A 12 3.99 -9.83 5.80
C ILE A 12 4.89 -9.22 4.72
N ARG A 13 6.05 -9.82 4.43
CA ARG A 13 6.95 -9.32 3.37
C ARG A 13 6.34 -9.44 1.97
N GLU A 14 5.67 -10.56 1.68
CA GLU A 14 4.97 -10.78 0.42
C GLU A 14 3.82 -9.78 0.21
N LEU A 15 3.14 -9.37 1.29
CA LEU A 15 2.07 -8.37 1.23
C LEU A 15 2.60 -6.92 1.18
N LEU A 16 3.77 -6.66 1.78
CA LEU A 16 4.36 -5.33 1.87
C LEU A 16 4.81 -4.82 0.50
N GLY A 17 5.45 -5.67 -0.31
CA GLY A 17 5.93 -5.32 -1.65
C GLY A 17 4.82 -4.75 -2.54
N PRO A 18 3.70 -5.47 -2.76
CA PRO A 18 2.56 -4.98 -3.52
C PRO A 18 1.92 -3.72 -2.95
N ALA A 19 1.86 -3.55 -1.62
CA ALA A 19 1.33 -2.33 -1.01
C ALA A 19 2.16 -1.10 -1.38
N LEU A 20 3.49 -1.20 -1.30
CA LEU A 20 4.41 -0.12 -1.70
C LEU A 20 4.35 0.15 -3.21
N ALA A 21 4.36 -0.90 -4.03
CA ALA A 21 4.30 -0.77 -5.49
C ALA A 21 2.99 -0.12 -5.95
N ASN A 22 1.86 -0.56 -5.39
CA ASN A 22 0.55 -0.02 -5.77
C ASN A 22 0.33 1.41 -5.28
N LYS A 23 0.88 1.79 -4.11
CA LYS A 23 0.90 3.20 -3.68
C LYS A 23 1.51 4.08 -4.78
N VAL A 24 2.72 3.76 -5.23
CA VAL A 24 3.42 4.53 -6.27
C VAL A 24 2.64 4.53 -7.58
N LYS A 25 2.07 3.37 -7.97
CA LYS A 25 1.24 3.24 -9.17
C LYS A 25 0.02 4.16 -9.14
N PHE A 26 -0.73 4.18 -8.03
CA PHE A 26 -1.90 5.05 -7.90
C PHE A 26 -1.51 6.53 -7.82
N GLN A 27 -0.40 6.88 -7.18
CA GLN A 27 0.14 8.25 -7.23
C GLN A 27 0.46 8.70 -8.66
N ALA A 28 1.03 7.82 -9.49
CA ALA A 28 1.28 8.11 -10.89
C ALA A 28 -0.04 8.32 -11.66
N TYR A 29 -1.08 7.52 -11.38
CA TYR A 29 -2.38 7.68 -12.01
C TYR A 29 -3.09 8.99 -11.64
N THR A 30 -2.98 9.43 -10.38
CA THR A 30 -3.46 10.76 -9.94
C THR A 30 -2.88 11.89 -10.78
N GLN A 31 -1.61 11.79 -11.19
CA GLN A 31 -0.93 12.80 -12.01
C GLN A 31 -1.33 12.75 -13.49
N GLN A 32 -1.77 11.60 -13.99
CA GLN A 32 -2.09 11.38 -15.40
C GLN A 32 -3.57 11.63 -15.72
N VAL A 33 -4.45 11.55 -14.73
CA VAL A 33 -5.89 11.68 -14.92
C VAL A 33 -6.36 13.14 -14.83
N GLN A 34 -7.27 13.50 -15.73
CA GLN A 34 -7.91 14.82 -15.79
C GLN A 34 -9.28 14.84 -15.10
N ASP A 35 -9.99 13.71 -15.09
CA ASP A 35 -11.27 13.58 -14.41
C ASP A 35 -11.10 13.72 -12.88
N PRO A 36 -11.77 14.70 -12.24
CA PRO A 36 -11.59 14.95 -10.81
C PRO A 36 -12.07 13.81 -9.92
N GLN A 37 -13.13 13.09 -10.31
CA GLN A 37 -13.68 12.00 -9.53
C GLN A 37 -12.73 10.80 -9.54
N LEU A 38 -12.19 10.48 -10.71
CA LEU A 38 -11.21 9.42 -10.88
C LEU A 38 -9.87 9.77 -10.21
N ARG A 39 -9.48 11.05 -10.21
CA ARG A 39 -8.34 11.54 -9.40
C ARG A 39 -8.53 11.22 -7.92
N GLN A 40 -9.68 11.56 -7.36
CA GLN A 40 -9.99 11.30 -5.95
C GLN A 40 -9.98 9.81 -5.61
N VAL A 41 -10.45 8.96 -6.53
CA VAL A 41 -10.38 7.50 -6.39
C VAL A 41 -8.92 7.04 -6.28
N PHE A 42 -8.04 7.45 -7.19
CA PHE A 42 -6.63 7.07 -7.14
C PHE A 42 -5.89 7.61 -5.90
N GLU A 43 -6.19 8.82 -5.46
CA GLU A 43 -5.66 9.37 -4.21
C GLU A 43 -6.07 8.51 -3.01
N THR A 44 -7.35 8.11 -2.95
CA THR A 44 -7.87 7.24 -1.89
C THR A 44 -7.21 5.86 -1.92
N MET A 45 -7.03 5.28 -3.11
CA MET A 45 -6.34 3.99 -3.27
C MET A 45 -4.86 4.07 -2.86
N SER A 46 -4.17 5.15 -3.24
CA SER A 46 -2.79 5.42 -2.81
C SER A 46 -2.68 5.53 -1.29
N ALA A 47 -3.58 6.29 -0.66
CA ALA A 47 -3.61 6.44 0.79
C ALA A 47 -3.89 5.12 1.52
N GLY A 48 -4.83 4.31 1.01
CA GLY A 48 -5.09 2.97 1.54
C GLY A 48 -3.88 2.03 1.43
N CYS A 49 -3.13 2.10 0.32
CA CYS A 49 -1.89 1.34 0.15
C CYS A 49 -0.80 1.79 1.14
N ASP A 50 -0.67 3.10 1.38
CA ASP A 50 0.26 3.65 2.37
C ASP A 50 -0.08 3.21 3.79
N GLN A 51 -1.37 3.26 4.17
CA GLN A 51 -1.84 2.78 5.46
C GLN A 51 -1.56 1.28 5.64
N LYS A 52 -1.84 0.47 4.62
CA LYS A 52 -1.55 -0.96 4.64
C LYS A 52 -0.05 -1.23 4.82
N ALA A 53 0.82 -0.50 4.09
CA ALA A 53 2.26 -0.64 4.23
C ALA A 53 2.73 -0.29 5.65
N LYS A 54 2.23 0.82 6.23
CA LYS A 54 2.53 1.22 7.62
C LYS A 54 2.09 0.17 8.63
N GLN A 55 0.90 -0.41 8.45
CA GLN A 55 0.40 -1.47 9.33
C GLN A 55 1.27 -2.73 9.24
N LEU A 56 1.63 -3.15 8.03
CA LEU A 56 2.51 -4.30 7.80
C LEU A 56 3.90 -4.09 8.41
N LEU A 57 4.48 -2.90 8.24
CA LEU A 57 5.75 -2.52 8.88
C LEU A 57 5.64 -2.49 10.41
N GLY A 58 4.47 -2.16 10.97
CA GLY A 58 4.25 -2.18 12.42
C GLY A 58 4.18 -3.58 13.02
N PHE A 59 4.00 -4.63 12.21
CA PHE A 59 4.10 -6.02 12.65
C PHE A 59 5.54 -6.55 12.64
N LEU A 60 6.42 -5.97 11.81
CA LEU A 60 7.85 -6.33 11.72
C LEU A 60 8.65 -5.66 12.86
#